data_AF-A0A354PAI7-F1
#
_entry.id   AF-A0A354PAI7-F1
#
_cell.length_a   1.000
_cell.length_b   1.000
_cell.length_c   1.000
_cell.angle_alpha   90.00
_cell.angle_beta   90.00
_cell.angle_gamma   90.00
#
_symmetry.space_group_name_H-M   'P 1'
#
loop_
_entity.id
_entity.type
_entity.pdbx_description
1 polymer ?
#
loop_
_entity_poly.entity_id
_entity_poly.type
_entity_poly.pdbx_seq_one_letter_code
_entity_poly.pdbx_strand_id
1 'polypeptide(L)'
;MRQKKSDLDAEVQHQQSLRHISDLGLASPDAYQKWCSDNGFSDKLIKTVKQRREELRFAQDVAVRKQIVRVKRAKRGLGDVIADICAGTARAEDVSQPELRLLRDAVSGNQERYGEPAVKRQALTTLLRHLLRCHAKLFDANPVIPALGHAAGNTYIEALIMIAVHQNAWQRDVESWRPRSHNLRRQFASLVRHLFAHYDMPSFFDSAWFVGRSIEATQFRRWYLRVAYGQSIRTFDLPIEYTKKMAHHFMHAPDDVTISQAIRWGQVIALGGDEPLARAIFGTRLGEHFEHDDFWITVIRWFIANPMLDRAQVGPVVDYLHDQKFVVRREMVGGKEVYVAPQPNLQMKGRSPLALLQQVEAWHRQLTRQSNQRIVNWNRSGFGDGMFEEGSLEGHNYKVWTIRELLSSKDLSTEGKQMKHCVATYATSCARGECSIWTLEVESFSGTEKLLTIEVKNSYRLIWQVRGRYNRLATAKERQVVLRWASGQRLSFASHV
;
A
#
# COMPACT_ATOMS: atom_id res chain seq x y z
N MET A 1 49.60 44.68 52.01
CA MET A 1 48.17 44.58 52.40
C MET A 1 47.17 44.92 51.29
N ARG A 2 47.47 45.81 50.32
CA ARG A 2 46.55 46.13 49.21
C ARG A 2 46.34 44.98 48.20
N GLN A 3 47.39 44.23 47.84
CA GLN A 3 47.27 43.10 46.89
C GLN A 3 46.35 41.97 47.39
N LYS A 4 46.53 41.52 48.64
CA LYS A 4 45.67 40.50 49.28
C LYS A 4 44.19 40.88 49.38
N LYS A 5 43.86 42.18 49.45
CA LYS A 5 42.48 42.67 49.49
C LYS A 5 41.84 42.65 48.09
N SER A 6 42.62 43.01 47.07
CA SER A 6 42.23 42.92 45.66
C SER A 6 41.95 41.49 45.19
N ASP A 7 42.78 40.53 45.60
CA ASP A 7 42.59 39.11 45.22
C ASP A 7 41.36 38.51 45.89
N LEU A 8 41.07 38.90 47.14
CA LEU A 8 39.88 38.48 47.88
C LEU A 8 38.60 39.08 47.26
N ASP A 9 38.63 40.35 46.84
CA ASP A 9 37.50 41.01 46.19
C ASP A 9 37.20 40.41 44.80
N ALA A 10 38.23 40.00 44.05
CA ALA A 10 38.08 39.32 42.76
C ALA A 10 37.45 37.93 42.90
N GLU A 11 37.89 37.13 43.89
CA GLU A 11 37.33 35.82 44.19
C GLU A 11 35.86 35.90 44.59
N VAL A 12 35.49 36.89 45.41
CA VAL A 12 34.09 37.14 45.80
C VAL A 12 33.24 37.51 44.58
N GLN A 13 33.73 38.36 43.68
CA GLN A 13 33.01 38.72 42.45
C GLN A 13 32.85 37.54 41.49
N HIS A 14 33.85 36.67 41.41
CA HIS A 14 33.79 35.45 40.61
C HIS A 14 32.71 34.49 41.13
N GLN A 15 32.70 34.22 42.44
CA GLN A 15 31.69 33.37 43.07
C GLN A 15 30.26 33.94 42.95
N GLN A 16 30.10 35.25 43.06
CA GLN A 16 28.80 35.90 42.85
C GLN A 16 28.30 35.78 41.41
N SER A 17 29.21 35.79 40.44
CA SER A 17 28.87 35.61 39.03
C SER A 17 28.43 34.18 38.73
N LEU A 18 29.13 33.19 39.29
CA LEU A 18 28.74 31.78 39.20
C LEU A 18 27.38 31.50 39.84
N ARG A 19 27.09 32.10 41.00
CA ARG A 19 25.76 32.00 41.64
C ARG A 19 24.65 32.55 40.74
N HIS A 20 24.84 33.74 40.17
CA HIS A 20 23.87 34.34 39.25
C HIS A 20 23.62 33.49 37.99
N ILE A 21 24.68 32.89 37.43
CA ILE A 21 24.57 31.96 36.29
C ILE A 21 23.72 30.73 36.67
N SER A 22 23.95 30.20 37.88
CA SER A 22 23.16 29.10 38.45
C SER A 22 21.70 29.52 38.68
N ASP A 23 21.44 30.74 39.18
CA ASP A 23 20.09 31.28 39.40
C ASP A 23 19.30 31.45 38.10
N LEU A 24 19.99 31.67 36.98
CA LEU A 24 19.40 31.67 35.63
C LEU A 24 19.21 30.26 35.04
N GLY A 25 19.68 29.21 35.73
CA GLY A 25 19.58 27.82 35.29
C GLY A 25 20.54 27.44 34.16
N LEU A 26 21.68 28.13 34.04
CA LEU A 26 22.66 27.92 32.97
C LEU A 26 23.86 27.12 33.48
N ALA A 27 24.38 26.23 32.63
CA ALA A 27 25.36 25.23 33.04
C ALA A 27 26.81 25.74 33.11
N SER A 28 27.13 26.86 32.46
CA SER A 28 28.49 27.40 32.41
C SER A 28 28.51 28.92 32.13
N PRO A 29 29.64 29.59 32.45
CA PRO A 29 29.89 30.96 32.02
C PRO A 29 29.73 31.16 30.50
N ASP A 30 30.22 30.25 29.67
CA ASP A 30 30.09 30.32 28.22
C ASP A 30 28.62 30.27 27.77
N ALA A 31 27.82 29.39 28.40
CA ALA A 31 26.38 29.31 28.15
C ALA A 31 25.66 30.61 28.55
N TYR A 32 26.13 31.27 29.61
CA TYR A 32 25.62 32.58 30.05
C TYR A 32 25.99 33.72 29.11
N GLN A 33 27.22 33.79 28.63
CA GLN A 33 27.63 34.82 27.67
C GLN A 33 26.84 34.68 26.36
N LYS A 34 26.66 33.44 25.88
CA LYS A 34 25.81 33.15 24.74
C LYS A 34 24.36 33.56 24.98
N TRP A 35 23.78 33.17 26.11
CA TRP A 35 22.41 33.55 26.48
C TRP A 35 22.24 35.07 26.56
N CYS A 36 23.22 35.80 27.09
CA CYS A 36 23.17 37.26 27.14
C CYS A 36 23.15 37.86 25.74
N SER A 37 24.06 37.42 24.86
CA SER A 37 24.11 37.85 23.46
C SER A 37 22.79 37.58 22.72
N ASP A 38 22.27 36.35 22.85
CA ASP A 38 21.03 35.92 22.20
C ASP A 38 19.79 36.71 22.67
N ASN A 39 19.85 37.35 23.84
CA ASN A 39 18.72 38.07 24.45
C ASN A 39 18.98 39.59 24.63
N GLY A 40 20.04 40.13 24.00
CA GLY A 40 20.32 41.57 23.98
C GLY A 40 20.94 42.14 25.27
N PHE A 41 21.51 41.29 26.12
CA PHE A 41 22.25 41.70 27.32
C PHE A 41 23.77 41.71 27.08
N SER A 42 24.51 42.47 27.88
CA SER A 42 25.98 42.48 27.88
C SER A 42 26.54 41.08 28.16
N ASP A 43 27.61 40.67 27.48
CA ASP A 43 28.29 39.37 27.62
C ASP A 43 29.34 39.34 28.76
N LYS A 44 29.53 40.43 29.49
CA LYS A 44 30.46 40.51 30.62
C LYS A 44 29.97 39.65 31.79
N LEU A 45 30.88 38.87 32.40
CA LEU A 45 30.57 38.05 33.58
C LEU A 45 30.31 38.88 34.84
N ILE A 46 31.01 40.01 34.98
CA ILE A 46 30.85 40.93 36.10
C ILE A 46 29.79 41.96 35.72
N LYS A 47 28.66 41.93 36.43
CA LYS A 47 27.51 42.81 36.20
C LYS A 47 27.08 43.51 37.46
N THR A 48 26.49 44.68 37.29
CA THR A 48 25.86 45.41 38.38
C THR A 48 24.63 44.64 38.91
N VAL A 49 24.27 44.89 40.17
CA VAL A 49 23.06 44.30 40.79
C VAL A 49 21.80 44.63 39.97
N LYS A 50 21.75 45.81 39.34
CA LYS A 50 20.64 46.23 38.47
C LYS A 50 20.53 45.33 37.23
N GLN A 51 21.63 45.12 36.51
CA GLN A 51 21.67 44.26 35.31
C GLN A 51 21.29 42.81 35.63
N ARG A 52 21.83 42.25 36.73
CA ARG A 52 21.47 40.91 37.19
C ARG A 52 19.98 40.77 37.50
N ARG A 53 19.37 41.80 38.10
CA ARG A 53 17.90 41.82 38.35
C ARG A 53 17.09 41.90 37.06
N GLU A 54 17.53 42.68 36.07
CA GLU A 54 16.87 42.76 34.76
C GLU A 54 16.92 41.41 34.02
N GLU A 55 18.06 40.72 34.06
CA GLU A 55 18.22 39.39 33.48
C GLU A 55 17.35 38.33 34.16
N LEU A 56 17.30 38.33 35.51
CA LEU A 56 16.45 37.42 36.26
C LEU A 56 14.97 37.67 35.96
N ARG A 57 14.53 38.93 35.86
CA ARG A 57 13.15 39.26 35.46
C ARG A 57 12.84 38.77 34.06
N PHE A 58 13.73 39.02 33.10
CA PHE A 58 13.55 38.54 31.74
C PHE A 58 13.48 37.00 31.68
N ALA A 59 14.38 36.31 32.37
CA ALA A 59 14.37 34.85 32.46
C ALA A 59 13.08 34.32 33.10
N GLN A 60 12.59 34.97 34.16
CA GLN A 60 11.30 34.66 34.80
C GLN A 60 10.13 34.90 33.84
N ASP A 61 10.08 36.02 33.12
CA ASP A 61 9.02 36.31 32.15
C ASP A 61 9.00 35.29 31.01
N VAL A 62 10.17 34.91 30.49
CA VAL A 62 10.31 33.86 29.49
C VAL A 62 9.85 32.51 30.05
N ALA A 63 10.22 32.16 31.28
CA ALA A 63 9.80 30.94 31.95
C ALA A 63 8.28 30.90 32.18
N VAL A 64 7.68 32.00 32.62
CA VAL A 64 6.22 32.16 32.79
C VAL A 64 5.50 32.01 31.46
N ARG A 65 5.97 32.66 30.39
CA ARG A 65 5.40 32.50 29.03
C ARG A 65 5.49 31.05 28.55
N LYS A 66 6.65 30.39 28.72
CA LYS A 66 6.82 28.96 28.40
C LYS A 66 5.88 28.09 29.21
N GLN A 67 5.69 28.38 30.50
CA GLN A 67 4.77 27.65 31.38
C GLN A 67 3.31 27.86 31.00
N ILE A 68 2.89 29.08 30.63
CA ILE A 68 1.54 29.36 30.13
C ILE A 68 1.28 28.57 28.84
N VAL A 69 2.23 28.55 27.92
CA VAL A 69 2.14 27.74 26.69
C VAL A 69 2.04 26.25 27.02
N ARG A 70 2.83 25.75 27.98
CA ARG A 70 2.79 24.36 28.45
C ARG A 70 1.46 24.00 29.11
N VAL A 71 0.90 24.86 29.96
CA VAL A 71 -0.40 24.66 30.61
C VAL A 71 -1.54 24.73 29.60
N LYS A 72 -1.52 25.68 28.66
CA LYS A 72 -2.47 25.70 27.54
C LYS A 72 -2.39 24.43 26.70
N ARG A 73 -1.17 23.94 26.40
CA ARG A 73 -0.91 22.68 25.69
C ARG A 73 -1.47 21.46 26.43
N ALA A 74 -1.25 21.36 27.75
CA ALA A 74 -1.77 20.27 28.58
C ALA A 74 -3.31 20.25 28.66
N LYS A 75 -3.97 21.38 28.41
CA LYS A 75 -5.44 21.50 28.37
C LYS A 75 -6.05 21.24 26.99
N ARG A 76 -5.26 21.14 25.90
CA ARG A 76 -5.82 20.90 24.56
C ARG A 76 -6.24 19.44 24.43
N GLY A 77 -7.49 19.22 24.02
CA GLY A 77 -7.98 17.88 23.71
C GLY A 77 -7.52 17.41 22.34
N LEU A 78 -7.57 16.10 22.08
CA LEU A 78 -7.28 15.51 20.76
C LEU A 78 -8.12 16.17 19.64
N GLY A 79 -9.36 16.56 19.94
CA GLY A 79 -10.24 17.27 18.99
C GLY A 79 -9.76 18.67 18.60
N ASP A 80 -9.00 19.36 19.46
CA ASP A 80 -8.41 20.67 19.14
C ASP A 80 -7.22 20.51 18.19
N VAL A 81 -6.38 19.49 18.44
CA VAL A 81 -5.23 19.17 17.59
C VAL A 81 -5.70 18.79 16.18
N ILE A 82 -6.73 17.94 16.09
CA ILE A 82 -7.34 17.56 14.80
C ILE A 82 -7.90 18.76 14.06
N ALA A 83 -8.55 19.70 14.77
CA ALA A 83 -9.08 20.91 14.15
C ALA A 83 -7.96 21.81 13.59
N ASP A 84 -6.87 21.98 14.33
CA ASP A 84 -5.70 22.71 13.84
C ASP A 84 -5.06 22.03 12.62
N ILE A 85 -4.97 20.70 12.63
CA ILE A 85 -4.46 19.93 11.49
C ILE A 85 -5.36 20.18 10.26
N CYS A 86 -6.68 20.07 10.43
CA CYS A 86 -7.64 20.32 9.36
C CYS A 86 -7.58 21.78 8.87
N ALA A 87 -7.30 22.74 9.75
CA ALA A 87 -7.13 24.15 9.40
C ALA A 87 -5.76 24.46 8.75
N GLY A 88 -4.79 23.54 8.82
CA GLY A 88 -3.43 23.77 8.35
C GLY A 88 -2.58 24.65 9.28
N THR A 89 -2.99 24.80 10.54
CA THR A 89 -2.33 25.64 11.55
C THR A 89 -1.57 24.85 12.61
N ALA A 90 -1.65 23.51 12.55
CA ALA A 90 -0.96 22.63 13.50
C ALA A 90 0.56 22.73 13.38
N ARG A 91 1.23 22.89 14.54
CA ARG A 91 2.69 22.89 14.61
C ARG A 91 3.22 21.46 14.62
N ALA A 92 4.39 21.22 14.02
CA ALA A 92 4.99 19.89 13.94
C ALA A 92 5.20 19.25 15.34
N GLU A 93 5.54 20.05 16.35
CA GLU A 93 5.71 19.63 17.75
C GLU A 93 4.41 19.08 18.38
N ASP A 94 3.26 19.60 17.95
CA ASP A 94 1.96 19.24 18.52
C ASP A 94 1.39 17.96 17.85
N VAL A 95 2.07 17.42 16.83
CA VAL A 95 1.65 16.26 16.03
C VAL A 95 2.67 15.13 16.18
N SER A 96 2.70 14.53 17.38
CA SER A 96 3.66 13.46 17.71
C SER A 96 3.20 12.07 17.32
N GLN A 97 1.89 11.81 17.40
CA GLN A 97 1.29 10.50 17.12
C GLN A 97 1.32 10.16 15.62
N PRO A 98 1.68 8.91 15.22
CA PRO A 98 1.76 8.51 13.81
C PRO A 98 0.50 8.81 12.99
N GLU A 99 -0.67 8.57 13.59
CA GLU A 99 -2.00 8.77 13.00
C GLU A 99 -2.25 10.24 12.70
N LEU A 100 -1.86 11.13 13.61
CA LEU A 100 -2.00 12.58 13.44
C LEU A 100 -1.02 13.12 12.42
N ARG A 101 0.18 12.54 12.30
CA ARG A 101 1.13 12.86 11.23
C ARG A 101 0.58 12.46 9.88
N LEU A 102 0.05 11.24 9.77
CA LEU A 102 -0.62 10.75 8.55
C LEU A 102 -1.78 11.67 8.16
N LEU A 103 -2.64 12.06 9.12
CA LEU A 103 -3.72 13.02 8.88
C LEU A 103 -3.18 14.36 8.37
N ARG A 104 -2.16 14.92 9.02
CA ARG A 104 -1.57 16.20 8.63
C ARG A 104 -1.00 16.15 7.23
N ASP A 105 -0.24 15.11 6.91
CA ASP A 105 0.42 14.95 5.63
C ASP A 105 -0.62 14.74 4.52
N ALA A 106 -1.64 13.91 4.77
CA ALA A 106 -2.72 13.66 3.83
C ALA A 106 -3.60 14.91 3.61
N VAL A 107 -3.91 15.69 4.64
CA VAL A 107 -4.64 16.97 4.50
C VAL A 107 -3.82 18.00 3.72
N SER A 108 -2.52 18.10 3.99
CA SER A 108 -1.64 19.07 3.33
C SER A 108 -1.42 18.74 1.85
N GLY A 109 -1.33 17.44 1.52
CA GLY A 109 -1.21 16.95 0.15
C GLY A 109 -2.53 16.89 -0.63
N ASN A 110 -3.68 17.09 0.01
CA ASN A 110 -4.99 17.00 -0.66
C ASN A 110 -5.37 18.31 -1.37
N GLN A 111 -4.73 18.53 -2.52
CA GLN A 111 -5.06 19.60 -3.47
C GLN A 111 -5.92 19.08 -4.62
N GLU A 112 -6.64 19.96 -5.34
CA GLU A 112 -7.41 19.58 -6.52
C GLU A 112 -6.53 18.86 -7.56
N ARG A 113 -6.89 17.62 -7.89
CA ARG A 113 -6.11 16.77 -8.80
C ARG A 113 -6.96 15.62 -9.32
N TYR A 114 -6.66 15.15 -10.53
CA TYR A 114 -7.32 14.00 -11.16
C TYR A 114 -8.85 14.15 -11.34
N GLY A 115 -9.36 15.38 -11.35
CA GLY A 115 -10.80 15.66 -11.43
C GLY A 115 -11.53 15.64 -10.08
N GLU A 116 -10.81 15.55 -8.96
CA GLU A 116 -11.39 15.64 -7.61
C GLU A 116 -11.09 17.00 -6.96
N PRO A 117 -12.08 17.60 -6.28
CA PRO A 117 -11.88 18.86 -5.58
C PRO A 117 -10.91 18.70 -4.42
N ALA A 118 -10.33 19.81 -3.97
CA ALA A 118 -9.53 19.84 -2.75
C ALA A 118 -10.37 19.46 -1.51
N VAL A 119 -9.70 19.00 -0.46
CA VAL A 119 -10.35 18.63 0.80
C VAL A 119 -11.15 19.79 1.38
N LYS A 120 -12.41 19.52 1.69
CA LYS A 120 -13.26 20.48 2.39
C LYS A 120 -12.96 20.46 3.88
N ARG A 121 -12.04 21.32 4.31
CA ARG A 121 -11.50 21.38 5.68
C ARG A 121 -12.56 21.48 6.77
N GLN A 122 -13.62 22.25 6.56
CA GLN A 122 -14.72 22.35 7.52
C GLN A 122 -15.50 21.03 7.63
N ALA A 123 -15.85 20.41 6.51
CA ALA A 123 -16.53 19.12 6.49
C ALA A 123 -15.69 18.02 7.16
N LEU A 124 -14.38 18.00 6.88
CA LEU A 124 -13.45 17.07 7.52
C LEU A 124 -13.39 17.30 9.04
N THR A 125 -13.30 18.56 9.48
CA THR A 125 -13.28 18.90 10.91
C THR A 125 -14.55 18.43 11.62
N THR A 126 -15.73 18.67 11.03
CA THR A 126 -17.01 18.21 11.57
C THR A 126 -17.07 16.69 11.64
N LEU A 127 -16.69 16.01 10.55
CA LEU A 127 -16.63 14.55 10.49
C LEU A 127 -15.75 13.97 11.61
N LEU A 128 -14.49 14.41 11.69
CA LEU A 128 -13.53 13.85 12.64
C LEU A 128 -13.92 14.16 14.10
N ARG A 129 -14.40 15.37 14.40
CA ARG A 129 -14.90 15.71 15.74
C ARG A 129 -16.09 14.83 16.14
N HIS A 130 -17.00 14.57 15.22
CA HIS A 130 -18.14 13.69 15.47
C HIS A 130 -17.72 12.25 15.76
N LEU A 131 -16.77 11.73 14.98
CA LEU A 131 -16.23 10.38 15.21
C LEU A 131 -15.55 10.26 16.57
N LEU A 132 -14.81 11.28 17.02
CA LEU A 132 -14.22 11.32 18.36
C LEU A 132 -15.30 11.32 19.46
N ARG A 133 -16.35 12.13 19.31
CA ARG A 133 -17.48 12.19 20.26
C ARG A 133 -18.20 10.84 20.37
N CYS A 134 -18.30 10.10 19.27
CA CYS A 134 -18.91 8.78 19.24
C CYS A 134 -17.93 7.64 19.59
N HIS A 135 -16.69 7.96 19.98
CA HIS A 135 -15.63 6.98 20.23
C HIS A 135 -15.40 5.98 19.07
N ALA A 136 -15.64 6.42 17.83
CA ALA A 136 -15.38 5.61 16.63
C ALA A 136 -13.87 5.52 16.39
N LYS A 137 -13.34 4.29 16.33
CA LYS A 137 -11.90 4.01 16.22
C LYS A 137 -11.41 3.95 14.76
N LEU A 138 -11.86 4.90 13.93
CA LEU A 138 -11.50 5.00 12.51
C LEU A 138 -10.22 5.84 12.29
N PHE A 139 -9.30 5.82 13.25
CA PHE A 139 -8.03 6.55 13.22
C PHE A 139 -6.83 5.60 13.19
N ASP A 140 -6.98 4.43 12.57
CA ASP A 140 -5.88 3.48 12.40
C ASP A 140 -5.09 3.81 11.12
N ALA A 141 -3.76 3.77 11.21
CA ALA A 141 -2.82 3.93 10.10
C ALA A 141 -2.49 2.59 9.39
N ASN A 142 -3.03 1.47 9.86
CA ASN A 142 -2.89 0.17 9.21
C ASN A 142 -3.71 0.09 7.90
N PRO A 143 -3.21 -0.66 6.90
CA PRO A 143 -3.99 -1.05 5.73
C PRO A 143 -5.36 -1.65 6.05
N VAL A 144 -6.40 -1.21 5.33
CA VAL A 144 -7.78 -1.61 5.58
C VAL A 144 -8.25 -2.71 4.63
N ILE A 145 -7.98 -2.57 3.32
CA ILE A 145 -8.33 -3.55 2.29
C ILE A 145 -7.13 -4.46 2.04
N PRO A 146 -7.18 -5.76 2.37
CA PRO A 146 -6.06 -6.67 2.15
C PRO A 146 -5.57 -6.69 0.70
N ALA A 147 -6.50 -6.70 -0.26
CA ALA A 147 -6.20 -6.71 -1.69
C ALA A 147 -5.50 -5.45 -2.22
N LEU A 148 -5.49 -4.35 -1.45
CA LEU A 148 -4.74 -3.12 -1.80
C LEU A 148 -3.41 -3.01 -1.04
N GLY A 149 -3.14 -3.93 -0.10
CA GLY A 149 -1.91 -3.94 0.70
C GLY A 149 -1.56 -2.57 1.28
N HIS A 150 -0.32 -2.13 1.13
CA HIS A 150 0.15 -0.84 1.63
C HIS A 150 0.08 0.31 0.59
N ALA A 151 -0.80 0.22 -0.40
CA ALA A 151 -1.03 1.36 -1.30
C ALA A 151 -1.43 2.63 -0.55
N ALA A 152 -0.98 3.77 -1.08
CA ALA A 152 -1.47 5.09 -0.65
C ALA A 152 -3.00 5.15 -0.74
N GLY A 153 -3.64 5.70 0.28
CA GLY A 153 -5.09 5.74 0.42
C GLY A 153 -5.72 4.58 1.19
N ASN A 154 -5.02 3.47 1.42
CA ASN A 154 -5.61 2.27 2.02
C ASN A 154 -5.71 2.34 3.55
N THR A 155 -5.88 3.52 4.14
CA THR A 155 -6.06 3.73 5.58
C THR A 155 -7.42 4.36 5.86
N TYR A 156 -7.96 4.20 7.08
CA TYR A 156 -9.21 4.88 7.43
C TYR A 156 -9.05 6.40 7.40
N ILE A 157 -7.88 6.92 7.78
CA ILE A 157 -7.60 8.36 7.80
C ILE A 157 -7.70 8.95 6.40
N GLU A 158 -7.05 8.34 5.41
CA GLU A 158 -7.11 8.81 4.02
C GLU A 158 -8.51 8.64 3.42
N ALA A 159 -9.21 7.55 3.74
CA ALA A 159 -10.59 7.34 3.32
C ALA A 159 -11.55 8.41 3.88
N LEU A 160 -11.39 8.81 5.15
CA LEU A 160 -12.17 9.89 5.77
C LEU A 160 -11.93 11.25 5.11
N ILE A 161 -10.71 11.52 4.65
CA ILE A 161 -10.40 12.70 3.83
C ILE A 161 -11.19 12.66 2.52
N MET A 162 -11.21 11.51 1.84
CA MET A 162 -11.98 11.38 0.60
C MET A 162 -13.50 11.51 0.84
N ILE A 163 -14.03 11.00 1.96
CA ILE A 163 -15.43 11.22 2.33
C ILE A 163 -15.73 12.73 2.48
N ALA A 164 -14.82 13.50 3.07
CA ALA A 164 -14.98 14.95 3.23
C ALA A 164 -14.82 15.72 1.90
N VAL A 165 -13.92 15.30 1.01
CA VAL A 165 -13.81 15.82 -0.37
C VAL A 165 -15.18 15.77 -1.06
N HIS A 166 -15.89 14.65 -0.90
CA HIS A 166 -17.21 14.42 -1.51
C HIS A 166 -18.39 14.93 -0.69
N GLN A 167 -18.21 15.86 0.27
CA GLN A 167 -19.30 16.30 1.16
C GLN A 167 -20.54 16.87 0.44
N ASN A 168 -20.43 17.39 -0.80
CA ASN A 168 -21.62 17.86 -1.54
C ASN A 168 -22.60 16.73 -1.84
N ALA A 169 -22.16 15.47 -1.81
CA ALA A 169 -23.00 14.30 -2.02
C ALA A 169 -23.55 13.71 -0.71
N TRP A 170 -23.26 14.31 0.46
CA TRP A 170 -23.81 13.83 1.74
C TRP A 170 -25.34 13.98 1.78
N GLN A 171 -26.03 12.91 2.10
CA GLN A 171 -27.49 12.79 2.14
C GLN A 171 -28.07 13.02 3.53
N ARG A 172 -27.29 12.70 4.55
CA ARG A 172 -27.68 12.82 5.95
C ARG A 172 -26.56 13.48 6.72
N ASP A 173 -26.91 14.25 7.72
CA ASP A 173 -25.92 14.91 8.56
C ASP A 173 -25.06 13.87 9.28
N VAL A 174 -23.74 14.07 9.26
CA VAL A 174 -22.80 13.19 9.95
C VAL A 174 -23.10 13.08 11.44
N GLU A 175 -23.57 14.18 12.06
CA GLU A 175 -23.87 14.25 13.49
C GLU A 175 -25.06 13.37 13.91
N SER A 176 -25.90 12.96 12.96
CA SER A 176 -27.01 12.01 13.20
C SER A 176 -26.57 10.54 13.13
N TRP A 177 -25.36 10.26 12.63
CA TRP A 177 -24.82 8.90 12.62
C TRP A 177 -24.33 8.46 14.01
N ARG A 178 -24.48 7.17 14.31
CA ARG A 178 -23.91 6.52 15.50
C ARG A 178 -23.34 5.14 15.14
N PRO A 179 -22.17 4.75 15.66
CA PRO A 179 -21.63 3.41 15.43
C PRO A 179 -22.51 2.36 16.15
N ARG A 180 -22.85 1.28 15.45
CA ARG A 180 -23.65 0.16 15.99
C ARG A 180 -22.88 -1.14 16.17
N SER A 181 -21.59 -1.14 15.85
CA SER A 181 -20.74 -2.34 15.80
C SER A 181 -19.37 -2.00 16.35
N HIS A 182 -18.71 -2.95 17.02
CA HIS A 182 -17.30 -2.81 17.42
C HIS A 182 -16.32 -3.11 16.28
N ASN A 183 -16.77 -3.80 15.22
CA ASN A 183 -15.96 -4.07 14.04
C ASN A 183 -15.79 -2.80 13.19
N LEU A 184 -14.53 -2.39 12.97
CA LEU A 184 -14.19 -1.13 12.29
C LEU A 184 -14.62 -1.10 10.82
N ARG A 185 -14.49 -2.21 10.09
CA ARG A 185 -14.96 -2.30 8.69
C ARG A 185 -16.46 -2.07 8.62
N ARG A 186 -17.24 -2.67 9.54
CA ARG A 186 -18.69 -2.46 9.63
C ARG A 186 -19.05 -1.03 10.07
N GLN A 187 -18.29 -0.42 10.99
CA GLN A 187 -18.48 0.99 11.35
C GLN A 187 -18.28 1.90 10.15
N PHE A 188 -17.14 1.77 9.45
CA PHE A 188 -16.83 2.54 8.25
C PHE A 188 -17.91 2.36 7.18
N ALA A 189 -18.27 1.11 6.89
CA ALA A 189 -19.32 0.77 5.94
C ALA A 189 -20.63 1.49 6.28
N SER A 190 -21.06 1.43 7.56
CA SER A 190 -22.28 2.11 8.00
C SER A 190 -22.20 3.63 7.90
N LEU A 191 -21.03 4.24 8.12
CA LEU A 191 -20.81 5.67 8.01
C LEU A 191 -20.95 6.12 6.56
N VAL A 192 -20.28 5.43 5.63
CA VAL A 192 -20.33 5.77 4.20
C VAL A 192 -21.76 5.58 3.66
N ARG A 193 -22.45 4.50 4.05
CA ARG A 193 -23.85 4.27 3.66
C ARG A 193 -24.78 5.35 4.23
N HIS A 194 -24.59 5.75 5.48
CA HIS A 194 -25.36 6.85 6.09
C HIS A 194 -25.20 8.15 5.30
N LEU A 195 -23.97 8.47 4.92
CA LEU A 195 -23.64 9.71 4.21
C LEU A 195 -24.02 9.67 2.73
N PHE A 196 -23.91 8.55 2.02
CA PHE A 196 -24.00 8.55 0.55
C PHE A 196 -25.10 7.67 -0.05
N ALA A 197 -25.65 6.71 0.71
CA ALA A 197 -26.49 5.66 0.13
C ALA A 197 -27.99 5.83 0.44
N HIS A 198 -28.78 5.70 -0.64
CA HIS A 198 -30.22 5.47 -0.62
C HIS A 198 -30.59 4.01 -0.86
N TYR A 199 -29.73 3.28 -1.57
CA TYR A 199 -29.90 1.88 -1.92
C TYR A 199 -28.79 1.02 -1.32
N ASP A 200 -29.04 -0.28 -1.23
CA ASP A 200 -28.06 -1.24 -0.70
C ASP A 200 -26.78 -1.27 -1.54
N MET A 201 -25.64 -1.29 -0.85
CA MET A 201 -24.30 -1.25 -1.45
C MET A 201 -23.51 -2.51 -1.10
N PRO A 202 -22.90 -3.19 -2.09
CA PRO A 202 -22.07 -4.36 -1.85
C PRO A 202 -20.79 -3.97 -1.11
N SER A 203 -20.32 -4.83 -0.19
CA SER A 203 -19.25 -4.45 0.74
C SER A 203 -17.90 -4.27 0.06
N PHE A 204 -17.60 -5.03 -1.00
CA PHE A 204 -16.34 -4.85 -1.76
C PHE A 204 -16.22 -3.43 -2.32
N PHE A 205 -17.34 -2.78 -2.65
CA PHE A 205 -17.34 -1.49 -3.33
C PHE A 205 -16.93 -0.35 -2.40
N ASP A 206 -16.94 -0.57 -1.08
CA ASP A 206 -16.34 0.37 -0.12
C ASP A 206 -14.84 0.58 -0.37
N SER A 207 -14.16 -0.35 -1.06
CA SER A 207 -12.77 -0.18 -1.50
C SER A 207 -12.55 1.07 -2.37
N ALA A 208 -13.59 1.65 -2.99
CA ALA A 208 -13.50 2.92 -3.73
C ALA A 208 -12.93 4.07 -2.88
N TRP A 209 -13.13 4.02 -1.55
CA TRP A 209 -12.63 5.02 -0.61
C TRP A 209 -11.18 4.78 -0.17
N PHE A 210 -10.59 3.64 -0.55
CA PHE A 210 -9.26 3.17 -0.10
C PHE A 210 -8.22 3.06 -1.22
N VAL A 211 -8.57 3.38 -2.48
CA VAL A 211 -7.70 3.27 -3.66
C VAL A 211 -6.83 4.51 -3.93
N GLY A 212 -6.66 5.39 -2.94
CA GLY A 212 -5.83 6.59 -3.06
C GLY A 212 -6.33 7.60 -4.09
N ARG A 213 -5.40 8.29 -4.75
CA ARG A 213 -5.67 9.39 -5.69
C ARG A 213 -5.05 9.12 -7.05
N SER A 214 -5.92 8.87 -8.04
CA SER A 214 -5.60 8.70 -9.45
C SER A 214 -6.86 8.98 -10.28
N ILE A 215 -6.73 9.01 -11.61
CA ILE A 215 -7.88 9.13 -12.52
C ILE A 215 -8.85 7.94 -12.32
N GLU A 216 -8.30 6.73 -12.17
CA GLU A 216 -9.07 5.52 -11.92
C GLU A 216 -9.78 5.55 -10.54
N ALA A 217 -9.05 5.93 -9.49
CA ALA A 217 -9.62 6.04 -8.14
C ALA A 217 -10.79 7.05 -8.08
N THR A 218 -10.67 8.15 -8.82
CA THR A 218 -11.73 9.15 -8.98
C THR A 218 -12.96 8.57 -9.67
N GLN A 219 -12.76 7.79 -10.74
CA GLN A 219 -13.86 7.08 -11.41
C GLN A 219 -14.53 6.08 -10.47
N PHE A 220 -13.77 5.30 -9.70
CA PHE A 220 -14.32 4.34 -8.74
C PHE A 220 -15.21 5.00 -7.69
N ARG A 221 -14.81 6.16 -7.14
CA ARG A 221 -15.65 6.94 -6.21
C ARG A 221 -16.87 7.52 -6.90
N ARG A 222 -16.75 8.01 -8.13
CA ARG A 222 -17.90 8.47 -8.92
C ARG A 222 -18.89 7.34 -9.15
N TRP A 223 -18.43 6.14 -9.49
CA TRP A 223 -19.28 4.98 -9.66
C TRP A 223 -19.96 4.60 -8.35
N TYR A 224 -19.22 4.55 -7.23
CA TYR A 224 -19.78 4.30 -5.90
C TYR A 224 -20.96 5.23 -5.62
N LEU A 225 -20.77 6.55 -5.78
CA LEU A 225 -21.80 7.55 -5.55
C LEU A 225 -23.01 7.34 -6.47
N ARG A 226 -22.81 7.04 -7.75
CA ARG A 226 -23.94 6.83 -8.68
C ARG A 226 -24.73 5.54 -8.36
N VAL A 227 -24.06 4.45 -7.99
CA VAL A 227 -24.73 3.20 -7.57
C VAL A 227 -25.46 3.39 -6.24
N ALA A 228 -24.88 4.15 -5.31
CA ALA A 228 -25.50 4.45 -4.02
C ALA A 228 -26.84 5.21 -4.16
N TYR A 229 -27.07 5.84 -5.32
CA TYR A 229 -28.31 6.50 -5.73
C TYR A 229 -29.19 5.67 -6.67
N GLY A 230 -28.88 4.38 -6.87
CA GLY A 230 -29.71 3.44 -7.62
C GLY A 230 -29.43 3.39 -9.12
N GLN A 231 -28.39 4.08 -9.62
CA GLN A 231 -28.02 3.94 -11.03
C GLN A 231 -27.33 2.58 -11.26
N SER A 232 -27.65 1.95 -12.40
CA SER A 232 -27.00 0.70 -12.78
C SER A 232 -25.57 0.93 -13.27
N ILE A 233 -24.61 0.19 -12.70
CA ILE A 233 -23.19 0.21 -13.09
C ILE A 233 -22.98 0.01 -14.60
N ARG A 234 -23.91 -0.70 -15.27
CA ARG A 234 -23.89 -0.92 -16.72
C ARG A 234 -23.89 0.37 -17.54
N THR A 235 -24.45 1.44 -17.01
CA THR A 235 -24.59 2.74 -17.71
C THR A 235 -23.36 3.63 -17.54
N PHE A 236 -22.29 3.11 -16.94
CA PHE A 236 -21.10 3.87 -16.63
C PHE A 236 -20.01 3.60 -17.68
N ASP A 237 -18.95 4.39 -17.61
CA ASP A 237 -17.72 4.31 -18.39
C ASP A 237 -16.82 3.16 -17.95
N LEU A 238 -17.38 1.94 -17.91
CA LEU A 238 -16.62 0.73 -17.57
C LEU A 238 -15.60 0.40 -18.66
N PRO A 239 -14.46 -0.23 -18.30
CA PRO A 239 -13.42 -0.58 -19.25
C PRO A 239 -13.81 -1.71 -20.21
N ILE A 240 -14.97 -2.36 -19.99
CA ILE A 240 -15.57 -3.36 -20.87
C ILE A 240 -17.07 -3.13 -20.98
N GLU A 241 -17.67 -3.55 -22.09
CA GLU A 241 -19.12 -3.44 -22.27
C GLU A 241 -19.88 -4.35 -21.31
N TYR A 242 -20.78 -3.75 -20.53
CA TYR A 242 -21.58 -4.48 -19.55
C TYR A 242 -22.96 -4.85 -20.07
N THR A 243 -23.37 -6.09 -19.79
CA THR A 243 -24.77 -6.52 -19.92
C THR A 243 -25.51 -6.32 -18.59
N LYS A 244 -26.86 -6.38 -18.63
CA LYS A 244 -27.67 -6.33 -17.39
C LYS A 244 -27.32 -7.48 -16.43
N LYS A 245 -27.04 -8.67 -16.98
CA LYS A 245 -26.64 -9.86 -16.20
C LYS A 245 -25.28 -9.66 -15.52
N MET A 246 -24.31 -9.05 -16.22
CA MET A 246 -22.99 -8.72 -15.64
C MET A 246 -23.10 -7.70 -14.50
N ALA A 247 -23.94 -6.68 -14.66
CA ALA A 247 -24.20 -5.71 -13.61
C ALA A 247 -24.82 -6.35 -12.36
N HIS A 248 -25.75 -7.30 -12.54
CA HIS A 248 -26.30 -8.08 -11.42
C HIS A 248 -25.19 -8.83 -10.68
N HIS A 249 -24.36 -9.60 -11.38
CA HIS A 249 -23.28 -10.35 -10.73
C HIS A 249 -22.18 -9.46 -10.12
N PHE A 250 -21.89 -8.29 -10.70
CA PHE A 250 -21.02 -7.29 -10.10
C PHE A 250 -21.53 -6.85 -8.72
N MET A 251 -22.83 -6.58 -8.59
CA MET A 251 -23.44 -6.20 -7.31
C MET A 251 -23.46 -7.34 -6.27
N HIS A 252 -23.15 -8.56 -6.68
CA HIS A 252 -23.03 -9.75 -5.83
C HIS A 252 -21.60 -10.31 -5.80
N ALA A 253 -20.59 -9.51 -6.16
CA ALA A 253 -19.20 -9.93 -6.09
C ALA A 253 -18.76 -10.14 -4.62
N PRO A 254 -17.81 -11.07 -4.35
CA PRO A 254 -17.31 -11.35 -3.01
C PRO A 254 -16.69 -10.11 -2.34
N ASP A 255 -16.76 -10.04 -1.01
CA ASP A 255 -16.29 -8.87 -0.25
C ASP A 255 -14.77 -8.67 -0.28
N ASP A 256 -14.01 -9.69 -0.67
CA ASP A 256 -12.56 -9.74 -0.69
C ASP A 256 -11.93 -9.33 -2.03
N VAL A 257 -12.75 -8.98 -3.04
CA VAL A 257 -12.25 -8.58 -4.37
C VAL A 257 -12.06 -7.08 -4.52
N THR A 258 -11.13 -6.67 -5.38
CA THR A 258 -11.01 -5.27 -5.83
C THR A 258 -12.15 -4.91 -6.78
N ILE A 259 -12.33 -3.62 -7.08
CA ILE A 259 -13.34 -3.17 -8.05
C ILE A 259 -13.05 -3.76 -9.44
N SER A 260 -11.79 -3.79 -9.88
CA SER A 260 -11.40 -4.43 -11.15
C SER A 260 -11.72 -5.93 -11.16
N GLN A 261 -11.42 -6.63 -10.06
CA GLN A 261 -11.78 -8.05 -9.93
C GLN A 261 -13.31 -8.25 -9.89
N ALA A 262 -14.07 -7.34 -9.27
CA ALA A 262 -15.53 -7.37 -9.31
C ALA A 262 -16.08 -7.14 -10.73
N ILE A 263 -15.41 -6.32 -11.53
CA ILE A 263 -15.74 -6.16 -12.96
C ILE A 263 -15.53 -7.51 -13.68
N ARG A 264 -14.37 -8.13 -13.49
CA ARG A 264 -14.08 -9.43 -14.11
C ARG A 264 -15.00 -10.53 -13.58
N TRP A 265 -15.39 -10.51 -12.30
CA TRP A 265 -16.37 -11.39 -11.68
C TRP A 265 -17.72 -11.29 -12.40
N GLY A 266 -18.23 -10.07 -12.57
CA GLY A 266 -19.48 -9.81 -13.27
C GLY A 266 -19.48 -10.43 -14.67
N GLN A 267 -18.36 -10.29 -15.40
CA GLN A 267 -18.18 -10.87 -16.73
C GLN A 267 -18.15 -12.40 -16.71
N VAL A 268 -17.29 -13.01 -15.89
CA VAL A 268 -17.09 -14.47 -15.86
C VAL A 268 -18.37 -15.19 -15.44
N ILE A 269 -19.01 -14.76 -14.35
CA ILE A 269 -20.20 -15.43 -13.83
C ILE A 269 -21.39 -15.23 -14.78
N ALA A 270 -21.56 -14.04 -15.37
CA ALA A 270 -22.63 -13.80 -16.34
C ALA A 270 -22.51 -14.69 -17.58
N LEU A 271 -21.28 -14.99 -18.02
CA LEU A 271 -20.98 -15.88 -19.15
C LEU A 271 -21.17 -17.38 -18.81
N GLY A 272 -21.46 -17.72 -17.56
CA GLY A 272 -21.66 -19.11 -17.10
C GLY A 272 -20.43 -19.75 -16.46
N GLY A 273 -19.40 -18.96 -16.11
CA GLY A 273 -18.28 -19.44 -15.32
C GLY A 273 -18.62 -19.60 -13.83
N ASP A 274 -17.73 -20.27 -13.12
CA ASP A 274 -17.82 -20.49 -11.67
C ASP A 274 -16.81 -19.61 -10.90
N GLU A 275 -16.97 -19.56 -9.57
CA GLU A 275 -16.07 -18.82 -8.68
C GLU A 275 -14.61 -19.31 -8.78
N PRO A 276 -14.30 -20.63 -8.78
CA PRO A 276 -12.94 -21.11 -8.95
C PRO A 276 -12.25 -20.60 -10.22
N LEU A 277 -12.96 -20.55 -11.36
CA LEU A 277 -12.43 -19.97 -12.59
C LEU A 277 -12.20 -18.47 -12.45
N ALA A 278 -13.14 -17.72 -11.87
CA ALA A 278 -12.98 -16.28 -11.66
C ALA A 278 -11.74 -15.98 -10.80
N ARG A 279 -11.54 -16.73 -9.70
CA ARG A 279 -10.36 -16.60 -8.84
C ARG A 279 -9.06 -16.97 -9.55
N ALA A 280 -9.07 -18.01 -10.38
CA ALA A 280 -7.91 -18.36 -11.21
C ALA A 280 -7.56 -17.23 -12.20
N ILE A 281 -8.57 -16.56 -12.77
CA ILE A 281 -8.38 -15.41 -13.67
C ILE A 281 -7.84 -14.18 -12.91
N PHE A 282 -8.26 -13.95 -11.66
CA PHE A 282 -7.76 -12.84 -10.84
C PHE A 282 -6.25 -12.86 -10.64
N GLY A 283 -5.65 -14.05 -10.53
CA GLY A 283 -4.20 -14.24 -10.44
C GLY A 283 -3.44 -14.05 -11.74
N THR A 284 -4.11 -13.63 -12.82
CA THR A 284 -3.49 -13.33 -14.13
C THR A 284 -3.59 -11.84 -14.44
N ARG A 285 -2.98 -11.40 -15.55
CA ARG A 285 -3.13 -10.04 -16.07
C ARG A 285 -4.59 -9.60 -16.26
N LEU A 286 -5.51 -10.54 -16.50
CA LEU A 286 -6.94 -10.25 -16.73
C LEU A 286 -7.70 -9.86 -15.45
N GLY A 287 -7.11 -10.07 -14.27
CA GLY A 287 -7.68 -9.62 -12.99
C GLY A 287 -7.61 -8.10 -12.81
N GLU A 288 -6.66 -7.44 -13.47
CA GLU A 288 -6.40 -6.00 -13.32
C GLU A 288 -6.51 -5.22 -14.64
N HIS A 289 -6.29 -5.87 -15.79
CA HIS A 289 -6.30 -5.23 -17.10
C HIS A 289 -7.50 -5.66 -17.95
N PHE A 290 -7.99 -4.73 -18.79
CA PHE A 290 -9.19 -4.89 -19.62
C PHE A 290 -8.96 -4.57 -21.10
N GLU A 291 -7.71 -4.30 -21.50
CA GLU A 291 -7.34 -4.07 -22.89
C GLU A 291 -7.64 -5.30 -23.75
N HIS A 292 -8.10 -5.07 -24.98
CA HIS A 292 -8.41 -6.15 -25.94
C HIS A 292 -9.47 -7.16 -25.45
N ASP A 293 -10.50 -6.70 -24.72
CA ASP A 293 -11.56 -7.56 -24.20
C ASP A 293 -12.36 -8.27 -25.32
N ASP A 294 -12.39 -7.71 -26.53
CA ASP A 294 -12.93 -8.34 -27.73
C ASP A 294 -12.29 -9.71 -28.02
N PHE A 295 -10.99 -9.86 -27.76
CA PHE A 295 -10.29 -11.14 -27.79
C PHE A 295 -10.44 -11.91 -26.47
N TRP A 296 -10.19 -11.27 -25.33
CA TRP A 296 -10.14 -11.97 -24.04
C TRP A 296 -11.48 -12.58 -23.61
N ILE A 297 -12.61 -11.97 -23.99
CA ILE A 297 -13.92 -12.56 -23.77
C ILE A 297 -14.07 -13.92 -24.48
N THR A 298 -13.41 -14.13 -25.62
CA THR A 298 -13.40 -15.42 -26.32
C THR A 298 -12.57 -16.46 -25.58
N VAL A 299 -11.49 -16.04 -24.92
CA VAL A 299 -10.65 -16.89 -24.06
C VAL A 299 -11.40 -17.29 -22.79
N ILE A 300 -12.11 -16.34 -22.16
CA ILE A 300 -12.95 -16.62 -20.98
C ILE A 300 -14.04 -17.62 -21.34
N ARG A 301 -14.75 -17.42 -22.45
CA ARG A 301 -15.74 -18.39 -22.96
C ARG A 301 -15.13 -19.76 -23.23
N TRP A 302 -13.91 -19.79 -23.77
CA TRP A 302 -13.19 -21.04 -23.99
C TRP A 302 -12.86 -21.76 -22.68
N PHE A 303 -12.43 -21.07 -21.63
CA PHE A 303 -12.25 -21.70 -20.30
C PHE A 303 -13.57 -22.24 -19.72
N ILE A 304 -14.66 -21.49 -19.86
CA ILE A 304 -16.00 -21.90 -19.41
C ILE A 304 -16.45 -23.17 -20.14
N ALA A 305 -16.21 -23.24 -21.46
CA ALA A 305 -16.55 -24.41 -22.28
C ALA A 305 -15.67 -25.64 -22.02
N ASN A 306 -14.56 -25.50 -21.28
CA ASN A 306 -13.61 -26.57 -20.98
C ASN A 306 -13.39 -26.73 -19.46
N PRO A 307 -14.43 -27.08 -18.68
CA PRO A 307 -14.36 -27.11 -17.21
C PRO A 307 -13.42 -28.19 -16.65
N MET A 308 -13.08 -29.22 -17.44
CA MET A 308 -12.12 -30.26 -17.07
C MET A 308 -10.65 -29.80 -17.15
N LEU A 309 -10.39 -28.61 -17.69
CA LEU A 309 -9.05 -28.03 -17.68
C LEU A 309 -8.67 -27.63 -16.26
N ASP A 310 -7.52 -28.14 -15.79
CA ASP A 310 -6.97 -27.76 -14.50
C ASP A 310 -6.83 -26.23 -14.38
N ARG A 311 -7.36 -25.67 -13.30
CA ARG A 311 -7.34 -24.22 -13.02
C ARG A 311 -5.91 -23.69 -12.89
N ALA A 312 -4.95 -24.52 -12.53
CA ALA A 312 -3.53 -24.14 -12.53
C ALA A 312 -3.01 -23.76 -13.93
N GLN A 313 -3.69 -24.19 -15.00
CA GLN A 313 -3.32 -23.86 -16.38
C GLN A 313 -3.89 -22.53 -16.89
N VAL A 314 -4.80 -21.88 -16.14
CA VAL A 314 -5.39 -20.59 -16.54
C VAL A 314 -4.29 -19.54 -16.75
N GLY A 315 -3.39 -19.37 -15.77
CA GLY A 315 -2.26 -18.44 -15.86
C GLY A 315 -1.35 -18.72 -17.06
N PRO A 316 -0.78 -19.93 -17.19
CA PRO A 316 0.07 -20.29 -18.33
C PRO A 316 -0.59 -20.10 -19.70
N VAL A 317 -1.87 -20.44 -19.83
CA VAL A 317 -2.62 -20.22 -21.08
C VAL A 317 -2.76 -18.72 -21.36
N VAL A 318 -3.13 -17.92 -20.36
CA VAL A 318 -3.24 -16.46 -20.52
C VAL A 318 -1.90 -15.83 -20.92
N ASP A 319 -0.79 -16.23 -20.28
CA ASP A 319 0.54 -15.71 -20.59
C ASP A 319 0.99 -16.11 -22.00
N TYR A 320 0.78 -17.36 -22.40
CA TYR A 320 1.06 -17.82 -23.76
C TYR A 320 0.25 -17.04 -24.80
N LEU A 321 -1.07 -16.95 -24.62
CA LEU A 321 -1.94 -16.25 -25.58
C LEU A 321 -1.56 -14.76 -25.70
N HIS A 322 -1.20 -14.13 -24.59
CA HIS A 322 -0.72 -12.75 -24.60
C HIS A 322 0.61 -12.61 -25.37
N ASP A 323 1.58 -13.48 -25.08
CA ASP A 323 2.87 -13.49 -25.78
C ASP A 323 2.72 -13.70 -27.29
N GLN A 324 1.85 -14.62 -27.69
CA GLN A 324 1.66 -14.92 -29.10
C GLN A 324 0.89 -13.83 -29.85
N LYS A 325 -0.11 -13.20 -29.23
CA LYS A 325 -0.99 -12.27 -29.93
C LYS A 325 -0.53 -10.81 -29.84
N PHE A 326 0.08 -10.40 -28.73
CA PHE A 326 0.29 -8.98 -28.43
C PHE A 326 1.75 -8.59 -28.20
N VAL A 327 2.64 -9.53 -27.85
CA VAL A 327 4.06 -9.20 -27.63
C VAL A 327 4.76 -9.06 -28.98
N VAL A 328 4.98 -7.80 -29.37
CA VAL A 328 5.65 -7.42 -30.62
C VAL A 328 7.14 -7.76 -30.56
N ARG A 329 7.64 -8.39 -31.62
CA ARG A 329 9.05 -8.76 -31.79
C ARG A 329 9.58 -8.23 -33.11
N ARG A 330 10.89 -8.01 -33.15
CA ARG A 330 11.59 -7.64 -34.38
C ARG A 330 11.77 -8.88 -35.24
N GLU A 331 11.15 -8.90 -36.42
CA GLU A 331 11.31 -9.93 -37.43
C GLU A 331 11.81 -9.35 -38.76
N MET A 332 12.49 -10.18 -39.55
CA MET A 332 12.93 -9.83 -40.90
C MET A 332 11.96 -10.45 -41.90
N VAL A 333 11.16 -9.62 -42.58
CA VAL A 333 10.22 -10.08 -43.62
C VAL A 333 10.59 -9.42 -44.93
N GLY A 334 11.00 -10.21 -45.93
CA GLY A 334 11.41 -9.70 -47.24
C GLY A 334 12.59 -8.72 -47.18
N GLY A 335 13.53 -8.92 -46.25
CA GLY A 335 14.69 -8.05 -46.06
C GLY A 335 14.42 -6.73 -45.32
N LYS A 336 13.18 -6.49 -44.86
CA LYS A 336 12.82 -5.32 -44.04
C LYS A 336 12.58 -5.74 -42.59
N GLU A 337 13.01 -4.88 -41.66
CA GLU A 337 12.66 -5.02 -40.24
C GLU A 337 11.18 -4.68 -40.06
N VAL A 338 10.42 -5.63 -39.50
CA VAL A 338 9.01 -5.48 -39.14
C VAL A 338 8.86 -5.80 -37.67
N TYR A 339 8.00 -5.04 -36.98
CA TYR A 339 7.67 -5.24 -35.58
C TYR A 339 6.26 -5.83 -35.50
N VAL A 340 6.17 -7.15 -35.32
CA VAL A 340 4.90 -7.87 -35.31
C VAL A 340 4.87 -8.91 -34.19
N ALA A 341 3.68 -9.21 -33.66
CA ALA A 341 3.50 -10.33 -32.74
C ALA A 341 3.63 -11.67 -33.50
N PRO A 342 3.98 -12.79 -32.84
CA PRO A 342 4.09 -14.10 -33.52
C PRO A 342 2.82 -14.55 -34.23
N GLN A 343 1.65 -14.26 -33.66
CA GLN A 343 0.33 -14.63 -34.18
C GLN A 343 -0.65 -13.46 -33.99
N PRO A 344 -0.54 -12.36 -34.77
CA PRO A 344 -1.37 -11.17 -34.55
C PRO A 344 -2.87 -11.47 -34.78
N ASN A 345 -3.17 -12.39 -35.70
CA ASN A 345 -4.51 -12.84 -36.04
C ASN A 345 -4.98 -14.06 -35.22
N LEU A 346 -4.35 -14.35 -34.08
CA LEU A 346 -4.73 -15.44 -33.19
C LEU A 346 -6.22 -15.35 -32.79
N GLN A 347 -6.93 -16.47 -32.91
CA GLN A 347 -8.33 -16.65 -32.48
C GLN A 347 -8.51 -17.97 -31.69
N MET A 348 -9.55 -18.02 -30.84
CA MET A 348 -9.85 -19.19 -30.01
C MET A 348 -10.76 -20.23 -30.67
N LYS A 349 -11.48 -19.86 -31.74
CA LYS A 349 -12.39 -20.76 -32.45
C LYS A 349 -11.65 -21.99 -32.97
N GLY A 350 -12.14 -23.18 -32.63
CA GLY A 350 -11.59 -24.47 -33.07
C GLY A 350 -10.36 -24.96 -32.29
N ARG A 351 -9.94 -24.28 -31.20
CA ARG A 351 -8.80 -24.73 -30.39
C ARG A 351 -9.19 -25.83 -29.40
N SER A 352 -8.50 -26.96 -29.48
CA SER A 352 -8.57 -28.04 -28.50
C SER A 352 -7.73 -27.72 -27.24
N PRO A 353 -8.22 -28.02 -26.02
CA PRO A 353 -7.43 -27.89 -24.79
C PRO A 353 -6.09 -28.61 -24.82
N LEU A 354 -6.07 -29.85 -25.28
CA LEU A 354 -4.85 -30.65 -25.34
C LEU A 354 -3.82 -30.01 -26.27
N ALA A 355 -4.24 -29.59 -27.47
CA ALA A 355 -3.35 -28.96 -28.44
C ALA A 355 -2.82 -27.61 -27.94
N LEU A 356 -3.65 -26.82 -27.24
CA LEU A 356 -3.22 -25.56 -26.67
C LEU A 356 -2.21 -25.76 -25.53
N LEU A 357 -2.42 -26.73 -24.64
CA LEU A 357 -1.45 -27.05 -23.59
C LEU A 357 -0.12 -27.54 -24.15
N GLN A 358 -0.13 -28.34 -25.22
CA GLN A 358 1.10 -28.74 -25.92
C GLN A 358 1.85 -27.54 -26.51
N GLN A 359 1.13 -26.54 -27.01
CA GLN A 359 1.72 -25.28 -27.50
C GLN A 359 2.32 -24.46 -26.36
N VAL A 360 1.62 -24.35 -25.22
CA VAL A 360 2.11 -23.69 -24.00
C VAL A 360 3.40 -24.36 -23.53
N GLU A 361 3.44 -25.70 -23.47
CA GLU A 361 4.65 -26.44 -23.10
C GLU A 361 5.81 -26.24 -24.08
N ALA A 362 5.52 -26.25 -25.39
CA ALA A 362 6.53 -25.99 -26.41
C ALA A 362 7.12 -24.58 -26.27
N TRP A 363 6.27 -23.59 -26.00
CA TRP A 363 6.66 -22.22 -25.72
C TRP A 363 7.51 -22.09 -24.46
N HIS A 364 7.16 -22.76 -23.35
CA HIS A 364 8.01 -22.79 -22.15
C HIS A 364 9.42 -23.34 -22.45
N ARG A 365 9.51 -24.39 -23.29
CA ARG A 365 10.80 -24.95 -23.73
C ARG A 365 11.61 -23.94 -24.56
N GLN A 366 10.95 -23.09 -25.35
CA GLN A 366 11.61 -22.04 -26.14
C GLN A 366 12.12 -20.88 -25.28
N LEU A 367 11.31 -20.38 -24.33
CA LEU A 367 11.72 -19.31 -23.41
C LEU A 367 13.01 -19.67 -22.66
N THR A 368 13.11 -20.93 -22.23
CA THR A 368 14.31 -21.48 -21.57
C THR A 368 15.57 -21.37 -22.44
N ARG A 369 15.45 -21.42 -23.78
CA ARG A 369 16.58 -21.36 -24.72
C ARG A 369 16.99 -19.91 -25.03
N GLN A 370 16.02 -19.01 -25.17
CA GLN A 370 16.25 -17.62 -25.59
C GLN A 370 16.85 -16.73 -24.49
N SER A 371 16.51 -16.98 -23.22
CA SER A 371 17.02 -16.19 -22.08
C SER A 371 18.55 -16.19 -21.94
N ASN A 372 19.24 -17.15 -22.57
CA ASN A 372 20.70 -17.29 -22.49
C ASN A 372 21.46 -16.23 -23.30
N GLN A 373 20.78 -15.41 -24.10
CA GLN A 373 21.44 -14.51 -25.07
C GLN A 373 21.67 -13.08 -24.55
N ARG A 374 20.88 -12.59 -23.60
CA ARG A 374 21.08 -11.27 -22.94
C ARG A 374 20.63 -11.31 -21.48
N ILE A 375 21.59 -11.24 -20.57
CA ILE A 375 21.33 -11.18 -19.13
C ILE A 375 21.04 -9.74 -18.74
N VAL A 376 19.86 -9.50 -18.17
CA VAL A 376 19.47 -8.23 -17.56
C VAL A 376 19.43 -8.44 -16.07
N ASN A 377 20.09 -7.55 -15.32
CA ASN A 377 20.07 -7.54 -13.85
C ASN A 377 19.28 -6.31 -13.38
N TRP A 378 18.70 -6.39 -12.19
CA TRP A 378 17.96 -5.27 -11.58
C TRP A 378 18.25 -5.13 -10.09
N ASN A 379 17.89 -3.97 -9.56
CA ASN A 379 18.03 -3.66 -8.15
C ASN A 379 17.05 -4.50 -7.31
N ARG A 380 17.45 -4.78 -6.06
CA ARG A 380 16.59 -5.46 -5.10
C ARG A 380 15.34 -4.62 -4.80
N SER A 381 14.23 -5.31 -4.56
CA SER A 381 12.93 -4.72 -4.20
C SER A 381 12.90 -3.96 -2.87
N GLY A 382 13.87 -4.21 -1.98
CA GLY A 382 13.93 -3.63 -0.64
C GLY A 382 13.27 -4.46 0.46
N PHE A 383 12.67 -5.61 0.13
CA PHE A 383 12.29 -6.62 1.13
C PHE A 383 13.51 -7.48 1.50
N GLY A 384 13.54 -7.98 2.73
CA GLY A 384 14.61 -8.86 3.23
C GLY A 384 14.38 -10.33 2.89
N ASP A 385 15.48 -11.06 2.71
CA ASP A 385 15.49 -12.52 2.56
C ASP A 385 14.94 -13.21 3.83
N GLY A 386 14.47 -14.45 3.68
CA GLY A 386 13.99 -15.28 4.78
C GLY A 386 14.89 -16.49 5.00
N MET A 387 15.22 -16.78 6.26
CA MET A 387 15.93 -18.01 6.65
C MET A 387 15.30 -18.57 7.92
N PHE A 388 14.86 -19.82 7.89
CA PHE A 388 14.22 -20.48 9.02
C PHE A 388 14.73 -21.90 9.19
N GLU A 389 15.14 -22.22 10.41
CA GLU A 389 15.57 -23.57 10.78
C GLU A 389 14.42 -24.31 11.46
N GLU A 390 14.33 -25.62 11.20
CA GLU A 390 13.43 -26.52 11.91
C GLU A 390 14.08 -27.89 12.13
N GLY A 391 13.60 -28.62 13.13
CA GLY A 391 14.14 -29.94 13.49
C GLY A 391 15.45 -29.85 14.28
N SER A 392 16.11 -31.00 14.44
CA SER A 392 17.41 -31.11 15.09
C SER A 392 18.35 -32.01 14.31
N LEU A 393 19.65 -31.76 14.44
CA LEU A 393 20.68 -32.62 13.85
C LEU A 393 20.63 -34.02 14.45
N GLU A 394 20.44 -34.13 15.77
CA GLU A 394 20.31 -35.39 16.50
C GLU A 394 19.08 -36.21 16.06
N GLY A 395 17.98 -35.54 15.74
CA GLY A 395 16.75 -36.16 15.26
C GLY A 395 16.77 -36.52 13.77
N HIS A 396 17.89 -36.29 13.07
CA HIS A 396 18.04 -36.48 11.62
C HIS A 396 16.90 -35.87 10.78
N ASN A 397 16.30 -34.77 11.26
CA ASN A 397 15.18 -34.09 10.63
C ASN A 397 15.40 -32.57 10.48
N TYR A 398 16.65 -32.12 10.67
CA TYR A 398 17.05 -30.73 10.49
C TYR A 398 16.82 -30.25 9.05
N LYS A 399 16.21 -29.07 8.93
CA LYS A 399 15.93 -28.41 7.65
C LYS A 399 16.17 -26.92 7.75
N VAL A 400 16.73 -26.35 6.68
CA VAL A 400 16.87 -24.90 6.51
C VAL A 400 16.02 -24.45 5.35
N TRP A 401 15.06 -23.57 5.61
CA TRP A 401 14.18 -22.96 4.62
C TRP A 401 14.74 -21.61 4.23
N THR A 402 14.91 -21.35 2.94
CA THR A 402 15.47 -20.11 2.42
C THR A 402 14.52 -19.47 1.41
N ILE A 403 14.20 -18.19 1.63
CA ILE A 403 13.47 -17.35 0.67
C ILE A 403 14.41 -16.24 0.20
N ARG A 404 14.67 -16.18 -1.11
CA ARG A 404 15.58 -15.20 -1.71
C ARG A 404 15.02 -14.59 -2.99
N GLU A 405 15.32 -13.31 -3.22
CA GLU A 405 14.92 -12.59 -4.44
C GLU A 405 15.73 -13.06 -5.66
N LEU A 406 15.07 -13.18 -6.82
CA LEU A 406 15.69 -13.44 -8.10
C LEU A 406 15.94 -12.11 -8.83
N LEU A 407 17.21 -11.80 -9.09
CA LEU A 407 17.65 -10.44 -9.47
C LEU A 407 18.09 -10.31 -10.93
N SER A 408 17.89 -11.37 -11.73
CA SER A 408 18.29 -11.37 -13.13
C SER A 408 17.37 -12.20 -14.03
N SER A 409 17.34 -11.86 -15.31
CA SER A 409 16.62 -12.64 -16.33
C SER A 409 17.14 -14.08 -16.43
N LYS A 410 18.43 -14.30 -16.10
CA LYS A 410 19.04 -15.62 -16.01
C LYS A 410 18.50 -16.42 -14.82
N ASP A 411 18.35 -15.79 -13.66
CA ASP A 411 17.79 -16.43 -12.47
C ASP A 411 16.32 -16.80 -12.69
N LEU A 412 15.52 -15.90 -13.26
CA LEU A 412 14.11 -16.20 -13.60
C LEU A 412 14.00 -17.34 -14.61
N SER A 413 14.87 -17.40 -15.62
CA SER A 413 14.87 -18.51 -16.57
C SER A 413 15.27 -19.84 -15.92
N THR A 414 16.29 -19.80 -15.05
CA THR A 414 16.74 -20.98 -14.30
C THR A 414 15.62 -21.49 -13.38
N GLU A 415 14.95 -20.58 -12.67
CA GLU A 415 13.77 -20.85 -11.86
C GLU A 415 12.65 -21.46 -12.70
N GLY A 416 12.26 -20.80 -13.78
CA GLY A 416 11.20 -21.26 -14.68
C GLY A 416 11.46 -22.64 -15.27
N LYS A 417 12.73 -22.97 -15.57
CA LYS A 417 13.14 -24.30 -16.04
C LYS A 417 12.98 -25.38 -14.98
N GLN A 418 13.39 -25.10 -13.74
CA GLN A 418 13.31 -26.04 -12.62
C GLN A 418 11.86 -26.24 -12.15
N MET A 419 11.11 -25.14 -12.06
CA MET A 419 9.72 -25.08 -11.60
C MET A 419 8.70 -25.37 -12.70
N LYS A 420 9.10 -25.40 -13.97
CA LYS A 420 8.24 -25.73 -15.14
C LYS A 420 7.07 -24.75 -15.31
N HIS A 421 7.34 -23.45 -15.25
CA HIS A 421 6.35 -22.37 -15.44
C HIS A 421 6.93 -21.08 -16.06
N CYS A 422 6.07 -20.11 -16.35
CA CYS A 422 6.35 -18.93 -17.17
C CYS A 422 7.17 -17.81 -16.54
N VAL A 423 7.66 -17.92 -15.30
CA VAL A 423 8.24 -16.80 -14.53
C VAL A 423 9.29 -15.95 -15.28
N ALA A 424 10.01 -16.53 -16.26
CA ALA A 424 10.94 -15.80 -17.12
C ALA A 424 10.32 -14.59 -17.85
N THR A 425 9.00 -14.61 -18.12
CA THR A 425 8.30 -13.50 -18.78
C THR A 425 8.14 -12.25 -17.90
N TYR A 426 8.45 -12.35 -16.60
CA TYR A 426 8.32 -11.24 -15.64
C TYR A 426 9.57 -10.34 -15.60
N ALA A 427 10.63 -10.67 -16.36
CA ALA A 427 11.90 -9.94 -16.32
C ALA A 427 11.76 -8.43 -16.54
N THR A 428 10.90 -7.98 -17.46
CA THR A 428 10.67 -6.55 -17.72
C THR A 428 9.99 -5.86 -16.53
N SER A 429 8.96 -6.48 -15.93
CA SER A 429 8.27 -5.92 -14.76
C SER A 429 9.17 -5.91 -13.53
N CYS A 430 10.03 -6.92 -13.35
CA CYS A 430 11.06 -6.90 -12.31
C CYS A 430 12.09 -5.80 -12.52
N ALA A 431 12.58 -5.63 -13.76
CA ALA A 431 13.53 -4.57 -14.08
C ALA A 431 12.97 -3.16 -13.86
N ARG A 432 11.65 -2.97 -14.03
CA ARG A 432 10.94 -1.71 -13.73
C ARG A 432 10.59 -1.52 -12.26
N GLY A 433 10.79 -2.55 -11.41
CA GLY A 433 10.42 -2.52 -10.00
C GLY A 433 8.91 -2.63 -9.75
N GLU A 434 8.11 -3.03 -10.74
CA GLU A 434 6.66 -3.23 -10.60
C GLU A 434 6.35 -4.44 -9.70
N CYS A 435 7.11 -5.53 -9.89
CA CYS A 435 7.04 -6.73 -9.07
C CYS A 435 8.44 -7.26 -8.73
N SER A 436 8.53 -8.13 -7.74
CA SER A 436 9.71 -8.93 -7.45
C SER A 436 9.34 -10.40 -7.38
N ILE A 437 10.26 -11.26 -7.81
CA ILE A 437 10.07 -12.70 -7.78
C ILE A 437 11.07 -13.33 -6.83
N TRP A 438 10.58 -14.26 -6.02
CA TRP A 438 11.33 -14.93 -4.97
C TRP A 438 11.25 -16.43 -5.14
N THR A 439 12.32 -17.13 -4.80
CA THR A 439 12.34 -18.60 -4.70
C THR A 439 12.29 -19.00 -3.23
N LEU A 440 11.51 -20.04 -2.93
CA LEU A 440 11.56 -20.80 -1.68
C LEU A 440 12.26 -22.14 -1.94
N GLU A 441 13.29 -22.41 -1.17
CA GLU A 441 14.06 -23.65 -1.20
C GLU A 441 14.14 -24.23 0.21
N VAL A 442 14.30 -25.56 0.32
CA VAL A 442 14.59 -26.23 1.58
C VAL A 442 15.85 -27.08 1.43
N GLU A 443 16.80 -26.90 2.34
CA GLU A 443 17.98 -27.74 2.48
C GLU A 443 17.77 -28.75 3.61
N SER A 444 18.13 -30.00 3.36
CA SER A 444 18.03 -31.11 4.32
C SER A 444 19.14 -32.13 4.06
N PHE A 445 19.18 -33.20 4.85
CA PHE A 445 20.12 -34.31 4.63
C PHE A 445 20.01 -34.98 3.24
N SER A 446 18.87 -34.85 2.56
CA SER A 446 18.70 -35.35 1.18
C SER A 446 19.12 -34.35 0.10
N GLY A 447 19.65 -33.19 0.48
CA GLY A 447 20.03 -32.10 -0.41
C GLY A 447 19.01 -30.96 -0.44
N THR A 448 19.20 -30.04 -1.39
CA THR A 448 18.37 -28.85 -1.57
C THR A 448 17.25 -29.10 -2.58
N GLU A 449 16.01 -28.80 -2.18
CA GLU A 449 14.83 -28.88 -3.03
C GLU A 449 14.22 -27.49 -3.27
N LYS A 450 13.87 -27.19 -4.53
CA LYS A 450 13.06 -26.01 -4.87
C LYS A 450 11.58 -26.29 -4.68
N LEU A 451 10.90 -25.42 -3.94
CA LEU A 451 9.51 -25.64 -3.54
C LEU A 451 8.53 -24.68 -4.21
N LEU A 452 8.78 -23.37 -4.11
CA LEU A 452 7.85 -22.34 -4.59
C LEU A 452 8.57 -21.19 -5.28
N THR A 453 7.89 -20.59 -6.24
CA THR A 453 8.14 -19.25 -6.76
C THR A 453 7.04 -18.32 -6.26
N ILE A 454 7.42 -17.15 -5.75
CA ILE A 454 6.53 -16.17 -5.11
C ILE A 454 6.64 -14.84 -5.85
N GLU A 455 5.54 -14.31 -6.35
CA GLU A 455 5.45 -12.96 -6.93
C GLU A 455 4.95 -11.98 -5.87
N VAL A 456 5.64 -10.85 -5.74
CA VAL A 456 5.24 -9.72 -4.90
C VAL A 456 5.03 -8.49 -5.77
N LYS A 457 3.88 -7.82 -5.67
CA LYS A 457 3.70 -6.45 -6.19
C LYS A 457 4.35 -5.48 -5.21
N ASN A 458 5.41 -4.81 -5.67
CA ASN A 458 6.29 -4.06 -4.77
C ASN A 458 5.59 -2.84 -4.16
N SER A 459 4.88 -2.05 -4.98
CA SER A 459 4.16 -0.85 -4.55
C SER A 459 3.05 -1.17 -3.54
N TYR A 460 2.36 -2.30 -3.72
CA TYR A 460 1.31 -2.74 -2.82
C TYR A 460 1.83 -3.53 -1.61
N ARG A 461 3.11 -3.94 -1.58
CA ARG A 461 3.64 -4.88 -0.58
C ARG A 461 2.73 -6.12 -0.47
N LEU A 462 2.32 -6.66 -1.61
CA LEU A 462 1.30 -7.68 -1.72
C LEU A 462 1.86 -8.92 -2.43
N ILE A 463 1.81 -10.07 -1.77
CA ILE A 463 2.07 -11.37 -2.39
C ILE A 463 0.91 -11.65 -3.34
N TRP A 464 1.21 -11.62 -4.63
CA TRP A 464 0.24 -11.71 -5.71
C TRP A 464 0.06 -13.13 -6.21
N GLN A 465 1.12 -13.94 -6.13
CA GLN A 465 1.06 -15.32 -6.56
C GLN A 465 2.09 -16.17 -5.83
N VAL A 466 1.71 -17.41 -5.51
CA VAL A 466 2.59 -18.44 -4.94
C VAL A 466 2.37 -19.75 -5.70
N ARG A 467 3.38 -20.22 -6.42
CA ARG A 467 3.28 -21.41 -7.29
C ARG A 467 4.44 -22.36 -7.07
N GLY A 468 4.13 -23.65 -6.93
CA GLY A 468 5.12 -24.70 -6.97
C GLY A 468 5.37 -25.24 -8.37
N ARG A 469 6.13 -26.34 -8.44
CA ARG A 469 6.44 -27.01 -9.70
C ARG A 469 5.17 -27.34 -10.50
N TYR A 470 5.17 -27.07 -11.81
CA TYR A 470 4.01 -27.20 -12.71
C TYR A 470 2.80 -26.34 -12.30
N ASN A 471 3.04 -25.17 -11.71
CA ASN A 471 2.00 -24.24 -11.23
C ASN A 471 1.07 -24.80 -10.12
N ARG A 472 1.48 -25.89 -9.46
CA ARG A 472 0.73 -26.42 -8.31
C ARG A 472 0.56 -25.35 -7.23
N LEU A 473 -0.52 -25.47 -6.45
CA LEU A 473 -0.71 -24.65 -5.26
C LEU A 473 0.31 -25.01 -4.16
N ALA A 474 0.59 -24.05 -3.29
CA ALA A 474 1.40 -24.28 -2.10
C ALA A 474 0.70 -25.24 -1.13
N THR A 475 1.46 -26.13 -0.52
CA THR A 475 0.98 -26.94 0.61
C THR A 475 0.77 -26.08 1.85
N ALA A 476 0.02 -26.60 2.84
CA ALA A 476 -0.20 -25.87 4.09
C ALA A 476 1.11 -25.49 4.81
N LYS A 477 2.10 -26.39 4.82
CA LYS A 477 3.41 -26.15 5.43
C LYS A 477 4.19 -25.07 4.67
N GLU A 478 4.25 -25.17 3.34
CA GLU A 478 4.90 -24.16 2.51
C GLU A 478 4.25 -22.78 2.70
N ARG A 479 2.91 -22.72 2.74
CA ARG A 479 2.15 -21.48 3.00
C ARG A 479 2.49 -20.88 4.36
N GLN A 480 2.67 -21.69 5.41
CA GLN A 480 3.09 -21.22 6.73
C GLN A 480 4.48 -20.57 6.71
N VAL A 481 5.43 -21.14 5.95
CA VAL A 481 6.77 -20.57 5.80
C VAL A 481 6.70 -19.22 5.10
N VAL A 482 5.93 -19.12 4.01
CA VAL A 482 5.73 -17.84 3.30
C VAL A 482 5.03 -16.82 4.20
N LEU A 483 4.02 -17.21 4.98
CA LEU A 483 3.34 -16.34 5.95
C LEU A 483 4.29 -15.80 7.03
N ARG A 484 5.19 -16.63 7.54
CA ARG A 484 6.20 -16.23 8.53
C ARG A 484 7.14 -15.16 7.95
N TRP A 485 7.63 -15.37 6.73
CA TRP A 485 8.45 -14.39 6.01
C TRP A 485 7.67 -13.11 5.71
N ALA A 486 6.47 -13.23 5.15
CA ALA A 486 5.60 -12.09 4.82
C ALA A 486 5.36 -11.18 6.03
N SER A 487 5.11 -11.77 7.20
CA SER A 487 4.91 -11.04 8.45
C SER A 487 6.14 -10.21 8.85
N GLY A 488 7.34 -10.80 8.74
CA GLY A 488 8.61 -10.09 9.00
C GLY A 488 8.86 -8.94 8.00
N GLN A 489 8.38 -9.09 6.76
CA GLN A 489 8.54 -8.10 5.70
C GLN A 489 7.36 -7.12 5.57
N ARG A 490 6.33 -7.21 6.44
CA ARG A 490 5.08 -6.44 6.31
C ARG A 490 4.49 -6.56 4.90
N LEU A 491 4.35 -7.79 4.44
CA LEU A 491 3.68 -8.16 3.20
C LEU A 491 2.31 -8.76 3.53
N SER A 492 1.31 -8.45 2.71
CA SER A 492 -0.02 -9.06 2.78
C SER A 492 -0.23 -10.06 1.64
N PHE A 493 -1.25 -10.91 1.71
CA PHE A 493 -1.63 -11.80 0.61
C PHE A 493 -2.79 -11.20 -0.19
N ALA A 494 -2.74 -11.30 -1.51
CA ALA A 494 -3.91 -11.05 -2.33
C ALA A 494 -4.99 -12.11 -2.02
N SER A 495 -6.26 -11.72 -2.15
CA SER A 495 -7.40 -12.56 -1.73
C SER A 495 -7.57 -13.87 -2.50
N HIS A 496 -6.99 -13.97 -3.69
CA HIS A 496 -7.03 -15.15 -4.54
C HIS A 496 -5.83 -16.10 -4.36
N VAL A 497 -4.91 -15.81 -3.43
CA VAL A 497 -3.65 -16.56 -3.21
C VAL A 497 -3.77 -17.61 -2.13
#